data_AF-A0ABD5TK40-F1
#
_entry.id   AF-A0ABD5TK40-F1
#
_cell.length_a   1.000
_cell.length_b   1.000
_cell.length_c   1.000
_cell.angle_alpha   90.00
_cell.angle_beta   90.00
_cell.angle_gamma   90.00
#
_symmetry.space_group_name_H-M   'P 1'
#
loop_
_entity.id
_entity.type
_entity.pdbx_description
1 polymer ?
#
loop_
_entity_poly.entity_id
_entity_poly.type
_entity_poly.pdbx_seq_one_letter_code
_entity_poly.pdbx_strand_id
1 'polypeptide(L)'
;MEHLDEISVEDLQNALDNVDGKKPAQRLLAAIAYKNGVPQSELAEWYGVERKTIYNWLKRLDTDESLEQAVTDAHRSGRKRKLSETEQEQFEATV
;
A
#
# COMPACT_ATOMS: atom_id res chain seq x y z
N MET A 1 -7.30 -0.47 -16.11
CA MET A 1 -6.42 -1.22 -15.21
C MET A 1 -6.19 -2.53 -15.94
N GLU A 2 -5.44 -2.44 -17.03
CA GLU A 2 -5.40 -3.47 -18.06
C GLU A 2 -4.64 -4.70 -17.54
N HIS A 3 -3.49 -4.49 -16.88
CA HIS A 3 -2.73 -5.55 -16.23
C HIS A 3 -3.48 -6.14 -15.05
N LEU A 4 -4.19 -5.31 -14.27
CA LEU A 4 -4.99 -5.84 -13.17
C LEU A 4 -6.05 -6.83 -13.68
N ASP A 5 -6.68 -6.58 -14.82
CA ASP A 5 -7.69 -7.45 -15.40
C ASP A 5 -7.10 -8.79 -15.87
N GLU A 6 -5.81 -8.84 -16.22
CA GLU A 6 -5.06 -10.06 -16.59
C GLU A 6 -4.61 -10.90 -15.39
N ILE A 7 -4.37 -10.28 -14.23
CA ILE A 7 -3.95 -10.97 -13.01
C ILE A 7 -5.05 -11.93 -12.51
N SER A 8 -4.72 -13.19 -12.26
CA SER A 8 -5.68 -14.16 -11.73
C SER A 8 -5.93 -13.96 -10.23
N VAL A 9 -7.05 -14.50 -9.71
CA VAL A 9 -7.32 -14.47 -8.27
C VAL A 9 -6.31 -15.34 -7.52
N GLU A 10 -5.90 -16.44 -8.13
CA GLU A 10 -4.89 -17.36 -7.62
C GLU A 10 -3.52 -16.66 -7.45
N ASP A 11 -3.10 -15.82 -8.40
CA ASP A 11 -1.85 -15.06 -8.29
C ASP A 11 -1.90 -14.07 -7.11
N LEU A 12 -3.05 -13.41 -6.90
CA LEU A 12 -3.25 -12.51 -5.76
C LEU A 12 -3.25 -13.26 -4.42
N GLN A 13 -3.78 -14.49 -4.39
CA GLN A 13 -3.75 -15.36 -3.21
C GLN A 13 -2.33 -15.84 -2.91
N ASN A 14 -1.59 -16.27 -3.93
CA ASN A 14 -0.19 -16.66 -3.79
C ASN A 14 0.66 -15.48 -3.28
N ALA A 15 0.45 -14.28 -3.80
CA ALA A 15 1.12 -13.08 -3.28
C ALA A 15 0.72 -12.78 -1.83
N LEU A 16 -0.54 -13.02 -1.46
CA LEU A 16 -1.04 -12.78 -0.11
C LEU A 16 -0.34 -13.66 0.94
N ASP A 17 -0.02 -14.91 0.58
CA ASP A 17 0.72 -15.83 1.44
C ASP A 17 2.19 -15.43 1.63
N ASN A 18 2.74 -14.61 0.71
CA ASN A 18 4.16 -14.23 0.70
C ASN A 18 4.45 -12.81 1.20
N VAL A 19 3.44 -11.96 1.40
CA VAL A 19 3.66 -10.57 1.85
C VAL A 19 3.67 -10.43 3.36
N ASP A 20 4.58 -9.59 3.84
CA ASP A 20 4.64 -9.19 5.24
C ASP A 20 3.91 -7.88 5.51
N GLY A 21 3.17 -7.87 6.62
CA GLY A 21 2.59 -6.66 7.18
C GLY A 21 1.16 -6.34 6.71
N LYS A 22 0.48 -5.56 7.54
CA LYS A 22 -0.96 -5.30 7.41
C LYS A 22 -1.33 -4.59 6.10
N LYS A 23 -0.52 -3.61 5.66
CA LYS A 23 -0.86 -2.78 4.49
C LYS A 23 -0.77 -3.55 3.17
N PRO A 24 0.33 -4.28 2.87
CA PRO A 24 0.39 -5.20 1.73
C PRO A 24 -0.79 -6.18 1.69
N ALA A 25 -1.05 -6.87 2.80
CA ALA A 25 -2.15 -7.83 2.89
C ALA A 25 -3.52 -7.19 2.62
N GLN A 26 -3.81 -6.02 3.20
CA GLN A 26 -5.07 -5.29 2.96
C GLN A 26 -5.24 -4.91 1.48
N ARG A 27 -4.17 -4.52 0.79
CA ARG A 27 -4.22 -4.15 -0.63
C ARG A 27 -4.55 -5.37 -1.50
N LEU A 28 -3.93 -6.51 -1.23
CA LEU A 28 -4.21 -7.76 -1.92
C LEU A 28 -5.64 -8.25 -1.65
N LEU A 29 -6.11 -8.21 -0.40
CA LEU A 29 -7.49 -8.56 -0.06
C LEU A 29 -8.51 -7.65 -0.78
N ALA A 30 -8.23 -6.35 -0.88
CA ALA A 30 -9.07 -5.43 -1.65
C ALA A 30 -9.08 -5.77 -3.14
N ALA A 31 -7.95 -6.19 -3.71
CA ALA A 31 -7.86 -6.61 -5.11
C ALA A 31 -8.61 -7.92 -5.38
N ILE A 32 -8.49 -8.91 -4.50
CA ILE A 32 -9.24 -10.18 -4.56
C ILE A 32 -10.74 -9.89 -4.50
N ALA A 33 -11.19 -9.06 -3.56
CA ALA A 33 -12.60 -8.70 -3.46
C ALA A 33 -13.10 -7.93 -4.70
N TYR A 34 -12.28 -7.01 -5.24
CA TYR A 34 -12.59 -6.32 -6.49
C TYR A 34 -12.74 -7.28 -7.67
N LYS A 35 -11.84 -8.26 -7.81
CA LYS A 35 -11.92 -9.33 -8.82
C LYS A 35 -13.17 -10.19 -8.69
N ASN A 36 -13.66 -10.35 -7.46
CA ASN A 36 -14.92 -11.05 -7.16
C ASN A 36 -16.17 -10.16 -7.32
N GLY A 37 -16.03 -8.96 -7.91
CA GLY A 37 -17.16 -8.09 -8.27
C GLY A 37 -17.54 -7.06 -7.22
N VAL A 38 -16.82 -6.94 -6.11
CA VAL A 38 -17.10 -5.92 -5.10
C VAL A 38 -16.65 -4.54 -5.63
N PRO A 39 -17.55 -3.54 -5.71
CA PRO A 39 -17.20 -2.24 -6.26
C PRO A 39 -16.29 -1.45 -5.31
N GLN A 40 -15.47 -0.56 -5.87
CA GLN A 40 -14.52 0.26 -5.10
C GLN A 40 -15.19 1.13 -4.02
N SER A 41 -16.46 1.49 -4.19
CA SER A 41 -17.24 2.24 -3.19
C SER A 41 -17.53 1.41 -1.95
N GLU A 42 -17.87 0.14 -2.11
CA GLU A 42 -18.16 -0.77 -1.00
C GLU A 42 -16.87 -1.16 -0.27
N LEU A 43 -15.79 -1.41 -1.02
CA LEU A 43 -14.46 -1.59 -0.42
C LEU A 43 -14.03 -0.38 0.41
N ALA A 44 -14.32 0.83 -0.08
CA ALA A 44 -14.01 2.06 0.65
C ALA A 44 -14.74 2.13 2.00
N GLU A 45 -16.00 1.71 2.04
CA GLU A 45 -16.79 1.60 3.27
C GLU A 45 -16.22 0.53 4.22
N TRP A 46 -15.89 -0.66 3.71
CA TRP A 46 -15.30 -1.75 4.53
C TRP A 46 -14.00 -1.35 5.21
N TYR A 47 -13.13 -0.64 4.49
CA TYR A 47 -11.83 -0.21 4.98
C TYR A 47 -11.84 1.16 5.67
N GLY A 48 -12.98 1.88 5.67
CA GLY A 48 -13.09 3.21 6.25
C GLY A 48 -12.18 4.25 5.57
N VAL A 49 -12.02 4.15 4.25
CA VAL A 49 -11.16 5.03 3.45
C VAL A 49 -11.95 5.69 2.32
N GLU A 50 -11.37 6.68 1.66
CA GLU A 50 -11.97 7.24 0.44
C GLU A 50 -11.87 6.28 -0.75
N ARG A 51 -12.84 6.32 -1.67
CA ARG A 51 -12.82 5.54 -2.93
C ARG A 51 -11.53 5.72 -3.72
N LYS A 52 -10.96 6.94 -3.72
CA LYS A 52 -9.69 7.24 -4.39
C LYS A 52 -8.52 6.43 -3.81
N THR A 53 -8.55 6.14 -2.51
CA THR A 53 -7.55 5.27 -1.86
C THR A 53 -7.63 3.85 -2.39
N ILE A 54 -8.84 3.29 -2.54
CA ILE A 54 -9.04 1.97 -3.15
C ILE A 54 -8.55 1.96 -4.60
N TYR A 55 -8.95 2.96 -5.40
CA TYR A 55 -8.45 3.12 -6.76
C TYR A 55 -6.92 3.10 -6.81
N ASN A 56 -6.26 3.87 -5.93
CA ASN A 56 -4.80 3.92 -5.87
C ASN A 56 -4.18 2.58 -5.46
N TRP A 57 -4.82 1.79 -4.59
CA TRP A 57 -4.34 0.45 -4.25
C TRP A 57 -4.41 -0.49 -5.46
N LEU A 58 -5.55 -0.52 -6.15
CA LEU A 58 -5.74 -1.35 -7.34
C LEU A 58 -4.78 -0.93 -8.47
N LYS A 59 -4.60 0.39 -8.67
CA LYS A 59 -3.70 0.94 -9.68
C LYS A 59 -2.23 0.59 -9.43
N ARG A 60 -1.83 0.28 -8.20
CA ARG A 60 -0.45 -0.18 -7.91
C ARG A 60 -0.15 -1.56 -8.45
N LEU A 61 -1.16 -2.44 -8.51
CA LEU A 61 -1.06 -3.77 -9.08
C LEU A 61 -1.09 -3.75 -10.62
N ASP A 62 -1.41 -2.60 -11.21
CA ASP A 62 -1.43 -2.38 -12.66
C ASP A 62 -0.03 -1.94 -13.14
N THR A 63 0.95 -2.83 -12.93
CA THR A 63 2.40 -2.62 -13.16
C THR A 63 3.07 -3.93 -13.59
N ASP A 64 4.27 -3.85 -14.17
CA ASP A 64 5.09 -5.01 -14.55
C ASP A 64 5.93 -5.58 -13.38
N GLU A 65 5.89 -4.94 -12.21
CA GLU A 65 6.58 -5.42 -10.99
C GLU A 65 5.86 -6.64 -10.37
N SER A 66 6.57 -7.38 -9.51
CA SER A 66 5.93 -8.48 -8.76
C SER A 66 4.83 -7.93 -7.84
N LEU A 67 3.79 -8.74 -7.60
CA LEU A 67 2.64 -8.34 -6.78
C LEU A 67 3.07 -7.94 -5.37
N GLU A 68 4.02 -8.66 -4.77
CA GLU A 68 4.55 -8.42 -3.42
C GLU A 68 5.25 -7.06 -3.33
N GLN A 69 5.99 -6.67 -4.37
CA GLN A 69 6.64 -5.36 -4.44
C GLN A 69 5.62 -4.25 -4.69
N ALA A 70 4.70 -4.46 -5.63
CA ALA A 70 3.67 -3.50 -6.01
C ALA A 70 2.81 -3.07 -4.80
N VAL A 71 2.47 -4.01 -3.90
CA VAL A 71 1.69 -3.71 -2.70
C VAL A 71 2.52 -3.18 -1.53
N THR A 72 3.84 -3.13 -1.63
CA THR A 72 4.73 -2.65 -0.56
C THR A 72 5.06 -1.17 -0.75
N ASP A 73 4.95 -0.37 0.31
CA ASP A 73 5.38 1.03 0.22
C ASP A 73 6.89 1.11 0.06
N ALA A 74 7.36 1.85 -0.94
CA ALA A 74 8.78 2.14 -1.11
C ALA A 74 9.35 2.73 0.19
N HIS A 75 10.58 2.31 0.53
CA HIS A 75 11.27 2.84 1.71
C HIS A 75 11.37 4.37 1.61
N ARG A 76 10.85 5.07 2.62
CA ARG A 76 10.97 6.52 2.74
C ARG A 76 11.97 6.81 3.84
N SER A 77 13.14 7.33 3.48
CA SER A 77 14.21 7.74 4.40
C SER A 77 13.86 8.96 5.27
N GLY A 78 12.60 9.39 5.26
CA GLY A 78 12.13 10.58 5.95
C GLY A 78 12.73 11.87 5.38
N ARG A 79 12.29 13.00 5.92
CA ARG A 79 12.99 14.27 5.70
C ARG A 79 14.27 14.24 6.52
N LYS A 80 15.40 14.60 5.91
CA LYS A 80 16.65 14.83 6.66
C LYS A 80 16.36 15.77 7.84
N ARG A 81 16.88 15.41 9.02
CA ARG A 81 16.76 16.26 10.21
C ARG A 81 17.29 17.66 9.88
N LYS A 82 16.58 18.69 10.33
CA LYS A 82 17.01 20.08 10.14
C LYS A 82 18.20 20.43 11.02
N LEU A 83 18.25 19.84 12.21
CA LEU A 83 19.29 20.02 13.20
C LEU A 83 20.23 18.82 13.16
N SER A 84 21.52 19.09 13.26
CA SER A 84 22.52 18.11 13.69
C SER A 84 22.25 17.67 15.13
N GLU A 85 22.89 16.58 15.55
CA GLU A 85 22.76 16.05 16.91
C GLU A 85 23.19 17.09 17.95
N THR A 86 24.28 17.80 17.69
CA THR A 86 24.77 18.90 18.55
C THR A 86 23.79 20.09 18.61
N GLU A 87 23.20 20.49 17.48
CA GLU A 87 22.19 21.56 17.47
C GLU A 87 20.92 21.15 18.20
N GLN A 88 20.56 19.86 18.15
CA GLN A 88 19.42 19.32 18.87
C GLN A 88 19.66 19.31 20.38
N GLU A 89 20.84 18.86 20.84
CA GLU A 89 21.23 18.90 22.26
C GLU A 89 21.23 20.33 22.82
N GLN A 90 21.74 21.30 22.06
CA GLN A 90 21.73 22.70 22.47
C GLN A 90 20.30 23.26 22.60
N PHE A 91 19.41 22.90 21.67
CA PHE A 91 18.01 23.29 21.74
C PHE A 91 17.29 22.68 22.95
N GLU A 92 17.50 21.39 23.21
CA GLU A 92 16.88 20.69 24.36
C GLU A 92 17.38 21.24 25.70
N ALA A 93 18.61 21.74 25.78
CA ALA A 93 19.15 22.37 26.99
C ALA A 93 18.62 23.79 27.27
N THR A 94 17.91 24.43 26.32
CA THR A 94 17.39 25.80 26.48
C THR A 94 15.90 25.89 26.82
N VAL A 95 15.18 24.75 26.86
CA VAL A 95 13.74 24.65 27.18
C VAL A 95 13.56 24.15 28.62
#